data_AF-A0A7N2QYQ4-F1
#
_entry.id   AF-A0A7N2QYQ4-F1
#
_cell.length_a   1.000
_cell.length_b   1.000
_cell.length_c   1.000
_cell.angle_alpha   90.00
_cell.angle_beta   90.00
_cell.angle_gamma   90.00
#
_symmetry.space_group_name_H-M   'P 1'
#
loop_
_entity.id
_entity.type
_entity.pdbx_description
1 polymer ?
#
loop_
_entity_poly.entity_id
_entity_poly.type
_entity_poly.pdbx_seq_one_letter_code
_entity_poly.pdbx_strand_id
1 'polypeptide(L)'
;MAKLQLFFQSLVVILAALFFLSHADVGTAAQYKTPYLPTACYGNDASQFPSNNLFASAGEGIWDNGAACGRQYLVRCISAAHPRTCKPGQTIQIKIVDRALTSVSRPSRNGATMVLSTTAFGMIANPSASFINIEFQQ
;
A
#
# COMPACT_ATOMS: atom_id res chain seq x y z
N MET A 1 35.79 -18.57 -30.70
CA MET A 1 35.92 -17.66 -29.53
C MET A 1 34.91 -16.53 -29.56
N ALA A 2 34.80 -15.75 -30.64
CA ALA A 2 33.83 -14.63 -30.75
C ALA A 2 32.34 -15.00 -30.50
N LYS A 3 31.88 -16.17 -30.98
CA LYS A 3 30.49 -16.64 -30.73
C LYS A 3 30.19 -16.89 -29.24
N LEU A 4 31.15 -17.41 -28.47
CA LEU A 4 30.99 -17.67 -27.04
C LEU A 4 31.01 -16.35 -26.24
N GLN A 5 31.82 -15.39 -26.67
CA GLN A 5 31.90 -14.05 -26.08
C GLN A 5 30.62 -13.24 -26.34
N LEU A 6 30.05 -13.31 -27.56
CA LEU A 6 28.76 -12.71 -27.90
C LEU A 6 27.61 -13.34 -27.09
N PHE A 7 27.66 -14.66 -26.86
CA PHE A 7 26.67 -15.35 -26.03
C PHE A 7 26.73 -14.88 -24.57
N PHE A 8 27.93 -14.73 -24.02
CA PHE A 8 28.13 -14.24 -22.66
C PHE A 8 27.67 -12.78 -22.50
N GLN A 9 27.96 -11.92 -23.48
CA GLN A 9 27.47 -10.53 -23.47
C GLN A 9 25.94 -10.45 -23.55
N SER A 10 25.32 -11.26 -24.41
CA SER A 10 23.85 -11.34 -24.50
C SER A 10 23.22 -11.79 -23.18
N LEU A 11 23.78 -12.82 -22.53
CA LEU A 11 23.32 -13.31 -21.23
C LEU A 11 23.42 -12.22 -20.14
N VAL A 12 24.52 -11.47 -20.09
CA VAL A 12 24.70 -10.36 -19.14
C VAL A 12 23.68 -9.24 -19.36
N VAL A 13 23.38 -8.89 -20.62
CA VAL A 13 22.38 -7.86 -20.94
C VAL A 13 20.97 -8.32 -20.55
N ILE A 14 20.62 -9.59 -20.81
CA ILE A 14 19.33 -10.16 -20.42
C ILE A 14 19.21 -10.20 -18.89
N LEU A 15 20.26 -10.61 -18.18
CA LEU A 15 20.26 -10.64 -16.72
C LEU A 15 20.12 -9.23 -16.12
N ALA A 16 20.83 -8.24 -16.68
CA ALA A 16 20.71 -6.83 -16.30
C ALA A 16 19.29 -6.28 -16.53
N ALA A 17 18.65 -6.63 -17.65
CA ALA A 17 17.29 -6.22 -17.97
C ALA A 17 16.24 -6.75 -16.98
N LEU A 18 16.43 -7.95 -16.43
CA LEU A 18 15.54 -8.53 -15.43
C LEU A 18 15.56 -7.77 -14.09
N PHE A 19 16.66 -7.10 -13.74
CA PHE A 19 16.74 -6.28 -12.52
C PHE A 19 15.99 -4.94 -12.62
N PHE A 20 15.64 -4.47 -13.82
CA PHE A 20 14.86 -3.24 -14.01
C PHE A 20 13.34 -3.45 -13.92
N LEU A 21 12.88 -4.69 -13.73
CA LEU A 21 11.49 -4.95 -13.41
C LEU A 21 11.23 -4.48 -11.97
N SER A 22 10.66 -3.28 -11.82
CA SER A 22 10.17 -2.80 -10.54
C SER A 22 9.10 -3.77 -10.01
N HIS A 23 9.44 -4.51 -8.95
CA HIS A 23 8.49 -5.38 -8.29
C HIS A 23 7.54 -4.54 -7.42
N ALA A 24 6.29 -4.42 -7.85
CA ALA A 24 5.21 -4.04 -6.95
C ALA A 24 4.93 -5.21 -6.00
N ASP A 25 4.71 -4.92 -4.73
CA ASP A 25 4.30 -5.91 -3.73
C ASP A 25 2.76 -6.05 -3.77
N VAL A 26 2.26 -7.19 -3.30
CA VAL A 26 0.83 -7.52 -3.29
C VAL A 26 0.37 -7.74 -1.86
N GLY A 27 -0.77 -7.16 -1.52
CA GLY A 27 -1.33 -7.28 -0.18
C GLY A 27 -2.83 -7.10 -0.16
N THR A 28 -3.35 -6.88 1.03
CA THR A 28 -4.77 -6.56 1.23
C THR A 28 -4.91 -5.17 1.81
N ALA A 29 -5.97 -4.47 1.41
CA ALA A 29 -6.38 -3.21 2.01
C ALA A 29 -7.75 -3.33 2.66
N ALA A 30 -7.86 -2.80 3.87
CA ALA A 30 -9.11 -2.53 4.56
C ALA A 30 -9.32 -1.01 4.68
N GLN A 31 -10.40 -0.58 5.32
CA GLN A 31 -10.64 0.83 5.62
C GLN A 31 -11.03 1.05 7.09
N TYR A 32 -10.79 2.27 7.58
CA TYR A 32 -11.16 2.68 8.93
C TYR A 32 -11.69 4.12 8.95
N LYS A 33 -12.60 4.38 9.88
CA LYS A 33 -13.28 5.67 10.08
C LYS A 33 -12.64 6.42 11.23
N THR A 34 -13.07 7.67 11.42
CA THR A 34 -12.75 8.46 12.61
C THR A 34 -13.24 7.74 13.89
N PRO A 35 -12.55 7.90 15.04
CA PRO A 35 -11.39 8.78 15.26
C PRO A 35 -10.06 8.25 14.68
N TYR A 36 -9.22 9.14 14.15
CA TYR A 36 -7.89 8.78 13.62
C TYR A 36 -6.74 9.02 14.60
N LEU A 37 -7.01 9.68 15.72
CA LEU A 37 -6.04 10.02 16.75
C LEU A 37 -6.39 9.31 18.08
N PRO A 38 -5.39 9.06 18.94
CA PRO A 38 -3.95 9.14 18.66
C PRO A 38 -3.47 8.07 17.67
N THR A 39 -2.36 8.36 16.97
CA THR A 39 -1.64 7.39 16.14
C THR A 39 -0.39 6.86 16.82
N ALA A 40 0.07 5.68 16.40
CA ALA A 40 1.35 5.11 16.82
C ALA A 40 2.57 5.92 16.34
N CYS A 41 2.44 6.68 15.24
CA CYS A 41 3.57 7.44 14.70
C CYS A 41 3.85 8.73 15.46
N TYR A 42 2.83 9.58 15.65
CA TYR A 42 3.01 10.93 16.20
C TYR A 42 1.93 11.29 17.23
N GLY A 43 1.29 10.30 17.86
CA GLY A 43 0.34 10.53 18.95
C GLY A 43 -0.83 11.39 18.50
N ASN A 44 -1.07 12.50 19.19
CA ASN A 44 -2.19 13.43 18.93
C ASN A 44 -1.89 14.52 17.90
N ASP A 45 -0.74 14.46 17.21
CA ASP A 45 -0.38 15.50 16.23
C ASP A 45 -1.24 15.39 14.96
N ALA A 46 -2.21 16.29 14.79
CA ALA A 46 -3.06 16.33 13.60
C ALA A 46 -2.31 16.81 12.34
N SER A 47 -1.15 17.46 12.46
CA SER A 47 -0.38 17.94 11.31
C SER A 47 0.24 16.81 10.49
N GLN A 48 0.29 15.59 11.03
CA GLN A 48 0.80 14.41 10.32
C GLN A 48 -0.04 14.00 9.11
N PHE A 49 -1.34 14.32 9.12
CA PHE A 49 -2.29 13.91 8.09
C PHE A 49 -2.19 14.81 6.85
N PRO A 50 -2.10 14.23 5.64
CA PRO A 50 -2.14 15.03 4.42
C PRO A 50 -3.52 15.66 4.23
N SER A 51 -3.56 16.87 3.66
CA SER A 51 -4.79 17.68 3.48
C SER A 51 -5.86 17.02 2.59
N ASN A 52 -5.47 16.09 1.73
CA ASN A 52 -6.36 15.31 0.87
C ASN A 52 -6.91 14.05 1.57
N ASN A 53 -6.58 13.82 2.84
CA ASN A 53 -6.93 12.64 3.61
C ASN A 53 -6.47 11.30 3.01
N LEU A 54 -5.44 11.31 2.16
CA LEU A 54 -4.85 10.08 1.58
C LEU A 54 -3.77 9.53 2.51
N PHE A 55 -4.21 8.78 3.52
CA PHE A 55 -3.33 8.16 4.50
C PHE A 55 -3.80 6.75 4.86
N ALA A 56 -2.94 6.01 5.55
CA ALA A 56 -3.23 4.66 6.01
C ALA A 56 -2.52 4.32 7.32
N SER A 57 -3.01 3.31 8.01
CA SER A 57 -2.28 2.61 9.06
C SER A 57 -1.61 1.36 8.47
N ALA A 58 -0.36 1.11 8.85
CA ALA A 58 0.41 -0.04 8.41
C ALA A 58 0.03 -1.30 9.19
N GLY A 59 -0.23 -2.39 8.47
CA GLY A 59 -0.33 -3.74 9.03
C GLY A 59 1.03 -4.26 9.48
N GLU A 60 1.03 -5.33 10.27
CA GLU A 60 2.25 -5.85 10.90
C GLU A 60 3.34 -6.26 9.90
N GLY A 61 2.96 -6.70 8.69
CA GLY A 61 3.92 -7.06 7.63
C GLY A 61 4.72 -5.88 7.07
N ILE A 62 4.22 -4.64 7.20
CA ILE A 62 4.90 -3.44 6.69
C ILE A 62 5.18 -2.40 7.77
N TRP A 63 4.76 -2.63 9.02
CA TRP A 63 4.93 -1.69 10.13
C TRP A 63 6.41 -1.41 10.45
N ASP A 64 7.25 -2.43 10.31
CA ASP A 64 8.71 -2.32 10.40
C ASP A 64 9.18 -1.61 11.68
N ASN A 65 8.62 -2.01 12.83
CA ASN A 65 8.90 -1.43 14.14
C ASN A 65 8.78 0.11 14.19
N GLY A 66 7.84 0.69 13.43
CA GLY A 66 7.62 2.13 13.34
C GLY A 66 8.44 2.84 12.26
N ALA A 67 9.37 2.17 11.60
CA ALA A 67 10.10 2.74 10.47
C ALA A 67 9.18 3.03 9.26
N ALA A 68 7.96 2.47 9.27
CA ALA A 68 6.92 2.78 8.29
C ALA A 68 6.34 4.19 8.42
N CYS A 69 6.48 4.85 9.56
CA CYS A 69 5.90 6.17 9.79
C CYS A 69 6.38 7.20 8.75
N GLY A 70 5.44 7.87 8.09
CA GLY A 70 5.73 8.84 7.05
C GLY A 70 6.11 8.25 5.68
N ARG A 71 6.33 6.93 5.55
CA ARG A 71 6.52 6.29 4.24
C ARG A 71 5.31 6.55 3.35
N GLN A 72 5.57 6.75 2.07
CA GLN A 72 4.54 6.92 1.07
C GLN A 72 4.48 5.69 0.18
N TYR A 73 3.27 5.34 -0.26
CA TYR A 73 3.07 4.22 -1.17
C TYR A 73 2.15 4.64 -2.29
N LEU A 74 2.47 4.24 -3.51
CA LEU A 74 1.52 4.14 -4.60
C LEU A 74 0.71 2.86 -4.40
N VAL A 75 -0.61 2.97 -4.41
CA VAL A 75 -1.53 1.86 -4.11
C VAL A 75 -2.63 1.82 -5.18
N ARG A 76 -2.92 0.62 -5.71
CA ARG A 76 -4.13 0.39 -6.53
C ARG A 76 -4.83 -0.90 -6.18
N CYS A 77 -6.13 -0.93 -6.42
CA CYS A 77 -6.96 -2.14 -6.31
C CYS A 77 -6.70 -3.05 -7.51
N ILE A 78 -6.38 -4.32 -7.26
CA ILE A 78 -6.14 -5.33 -8.31
C ILE A 78 -7.26 -6.37 -8.39
N SER A 79 -7.91 -6.68 -7.27
CA SER A 79 -9.07 -7.58 -7.24
C SER A 79 -9.85 -7.45 -5.93
N ALA A 80 -11.06 -8.02 -5.89
CA ALA A 80 -11.90 -8.09 -4.71
C ALA A 80 -12.83 -9.31 -4.78
N ALA A 81 -13.46 -9.66 -3.67
CA ALA A 81 -14.41 -10.78 -3.60
C ALA A 81 -15.64 -10.59 -4.51
N HIS A 82 -16.10 -9.34 -4.70
CA HIS A 82 -17.26 -9.03 -5.54
C HIS A 82 -16.82 -8.34 -6.85
N PRO A 83 -17.40 -8.70 -8.02
CA PRO A 83 -17.13 -8.03 -9.28
C PRO A 83 -17.36 -6.52 -9.21
N ARG A 84 -16.63 -5.76 -10.04
CA ARG A 84 -16.76 -4.28 -10.16
C ARG A 84 -16.54 -3.51 -8.85
N THR A 85 -15.84 -4.11 -7.87
CA THR A 85 -15.45 -3.41 -6.63
C THR A 85 -14.29 -2.44 -6.87
N CYS A 86 -13.25 -2.87 -7.59
CA CYS A 86 -12.10 -2.00 -7.91
C CYS A 86 -12.51 -0.91 -8.91
N LYS A 87 -11.98 0.30 -8.74
CA LYS A 87 -12.08 1.39 -9.71
C LYS A 87 -10.91 1.28 -10.71
N PRO A 88 -11.18 0.96 -12.00
CA PRO A 88 -10.12 0.73 -12.97
C PRO A 88 -9.22 1.95 -13.19
N GLY A 89 -7.92 1.72 -13.38
CA GLY A 89 -6.92 2.76 -13.70
C GLY A 89 -6.61 3.73 -12.56
N GLN A 90 -7.13 3.51 -11.35
CA GLN A 90 -6.88 4.38 -10.20
C GLN A 90 -5.68 3.88 -9.39
N THR A 91 -4.64 4.71 -9.33
CA THR A 91 -3.50 4.55 -8.42
C THR A 91 -3.41 5.80 -7.57
N ILE A 92 -3.29 5.65 -6.25
CA ILE A 92 -3.22 6.76 -5.31
C ILE A 92 -1.91 6.74 -4.54
N GLN A 93 -1.38 7.91 -4.21
CA GLN A 93 -0.29 8.03 -3.25
C GLN A 93 -0.87 8.23 -1.84
N ILE A 94 -0.52 7.36 -0.90
CA ILE A 94 -0.90 7.46 0.51
C ILE A 94 0.33 7.68 1.38
N LYS A 95 0.13 8.22 2.59
CA LYS A 95 1.13 8.30 3.66
C LYS A 95 0.77 7.38 4.82
N ILE A 96 1.73 6.64 5.36
CA ILE A 96 1.54 5.87 6.60
C ILE A 96 1.58 6.83 7.79
N VAL A 97 0.53 6.81 8.60
CA VAL A 97 0.37 7.69 9.78
C VAL A 97 0.13 6.92 11.08
N ASP A 98 -0.14 5.61 11.02
CA ASP A 98 -0.52 4.83 12.20
C ASP A 98 -0.14 3.34 12.05
N ARG A 99 -0.27 2.56 13.12
CA ARG A 99 -0.14 1.10 13.15
C ARG A 99 -1.51 0.46 13.29
N ALA A 100 -1.88 -0.41 12.35
CA ALA A 100 -3.21 -1.02 12.28
C ALA A 100 -3.58 -1.82 13.54
N LEU A 101 -2.62 -2.50 14.17
CA LEU A 101 -2.85 -3.33 15.34
C LEU A 101 -3.26 -2.50 16.58
N THR A 102 -2.69 -1.31 16.72
CA THR A 102 -2.87 -0.42 17.88
C THR A 102 -3.76 0.79 17.59
N SER A 103 -4.25 0.92 16.35
CA SER A 103 -5.13 2.02 15.97
C SER A 103 -6.39 2.03 16.84
N VAL A 104 -6.83 3.22 17.24
CA VAL A 104 -8.03 3.40 18.07
C VAL A 104 -9.28 2.97 17.32
N SER A 105 -9.30 3.21 16.02
CA SER A 105 -10.41 2.85 15.15
C SER A 105 -10.22 1.48 14.55
N ARG A 106 -11.27 0.65 14.64
CA ARG A 106 -11.24 -0.72 14.14
C ARG A 106 -11.32 -0.73 12.61
N PRO A 107 -10.47 -1.53 11.95
CA PRO A 107 -10.53 -1.69 10.51
C PRO A 107 -11.77 -2.50 10.10
N SER A 108 -12.22 -2.33 8.87
CA SER A 108 -13.28 -3.15 8.25
C SER A 108 -12.88 -4.62 8.11
N ARG A 109 -11.58 -4.93 8.13
CA ARG A 109 -11.00 -6.27 8.21
C ARG A 109 -9.68 -6.22 8.99
N ASN A 110 -9.54 -7.11 9.97
CA ASN A 110 -8.28 -7.28 10.71
C ASN A 110 -7.22 -7.97 9.85
N GLY A 111 -5.93 -7.70 10.14
CA GLY A 111 -4.81 -8.36 9.48
C GLY A 111 -4.54 -7.90 8.04
N ALA A 112 -5.12 -6.79 7.61
CA ALA A 112 -4.82 -6.21 6.29
C ALA A 112 -3.38 -5.66 6.25
N THR A 113 -2.74 -5.71 5.08
CA THR A 113 -1.41 -5.13 4.84
C THR A 113 -1.43 -3.61 5.06
N MET A 114 -2.47 -2.94 4.56
CA MET A 114 -2.72 -1.52 4.79
C MET A 114 -4.18 -1.33 5.22
N VAL A 115 -4.44 -0.47 6.20
CA VAL A 115 -5.80 0.00 6.47
C VAL A 115 -5.88 1.45 6.05
N LEU A 116 -6.61 1.71 4.97
CA LEU A 116 -6.70 3.02 4.33
C LEU A 116 -7.74 3.90 5.04
N SER A 117 -7.54 5.21 5.04
CA SER A 117 -8.65 6.12 5.38
C SER A 117 -9.84 5.83 4.46
N THR A 118 -11.07 6.11 4.92
CA THR A 118 -12.26 5.95 4.06
C THR A 118 -12.16 6.74 2.76
N THR A 119 -11.48 7.88 2.78
CA THR A 119 -11.23 8.70 1.59
C THR A 119 -10.30 7.97 0.61
N ALA A 120 -9.15 7.47 1.10
CA ALA A 120 -8.20 6.72 0.27
C ALA A 120 -8.82 5.43 -0.30
N PHE A 121 -9.52 4.65 0.53
CA PHE A 121 -10.19 3.43 0.07
C PHE A 121 -11.23 3.72 -1.02
N GLY A 122 -12.05 4.75 -0.80
CA GLY A 122 -13.07 5.20 -1.74
C GLY A 122 -12.52 5.69 -3.07
N MET A 123 -11.24 6.08 -3.16
CA MET A 123 -10.62 6.49 -4.43
C MET A 123 -10.30 5.29 -5.34
N ILE A 124 -10.00 4.13 -4.78
CA ILE A 124 -9.58 2.93 -5.54
C ILE A 124 -10.60 1.80 -5.55
N ALA A 125 -11.61 1.84 -4.68
CA ALA A 125 -12.63 0.79 -4.58
C ALA A 125 -13.99 1.31 -4.12
N ASN A 126 -15.02 0.47 -4.28
CA ASN A 126 -16.35 0.70 -3.73
C ASN A 126 -16.30 0.61 -2.18
N PRO A 127 -16.68 1.67 -1.44
CA PRO A 127 -16.65 1.70 0.03
C PRO A 127 -17.52 0.66 0.73
N SER A 128 -18.43 -0.04 0.03
CA SER A 128 -19.20 -1.14 0.62
C SER A 128 -18.37 -2.41 0.86
N ALA A 129 -17.19 -2.53 0.23
CA ALA A 129 -16.32 -3.67 0.41
C ALA A 129 -15.63 -3.65 1.79
N SER A 130 -15.60 -4.81 2.45
CA SER A 130 -14.87 -4.95 3.73
C SER A 130 -13.36 -4.98 3.54
N PHE A 131 -12.88 -5.43 2.38
CA PHE A 131 -11.47 -5.42 2.00
C PHE A 131 -11.33 -5.59 0.47
N ILE A 132 -10.14 -5.29 -0.03
CA ILE A 132 -9.72 -5.49 -1.41
C ILE A 132 -8.29 -6.06 -1.43
N ASN A 133 -7.92 -6.66 -2.55
CA ASN A 133 -6.52 -6.97 -2.83
C ASN A 133 -5.91 -5.77 -3.54
N ILE A 134 -4.72 -5.37 -3.10
CA ILE A 134 -3.98 -4.24 -3.64
C ILE A 134 -2.63 -4.71 -4.16
N GLU A 135 -2.11 -3.97 -5.11
CA GLU A 135 -0.66 -3.86 -5.25
C GLU A 135 -0.21 -2.51 -4.70
N PHE A 136 1.03 -2.48 -4.23
CA PHE A 136 1.63 -1.27 -3.70
C PHE A 136 3.14 -1.24 -3.91
N GLN A 137 3.68 -0.03 -4.03
CA GLN A 137 5.12 0.21 -4.14
C GLN A 137 5.48 1.52 -3.44
N GLN A 138 6.66 1.57 -2.84
CA GLN A 138 7.17 2.75 -2.14
C GLN A 138 7.75 3.77 -3.12
#